data_AF-A0A932NH74-F1
#
_entry.id   AF-A0A932NH74-F1
#
_cell.length_a   1.000
_cell.length_b   1.000
_cell.length_c   1.000
_cell.angle_alpha   90.00
_cell.angle_beta   90.00
_cell.angle_gamma   90.00
#
_symmetry.space_group_name_H-M   'P 1'
#
loop_
_entity.id
_entity.type
_entity.pdbx_description
1 polymer ?
#
loop_
_entity_poly.entity_id
_entity_poly.type
_entity_poly.pdbx_seq_one_letter_code
_entity_poly.pdbx_strand_id
1 'polypeptide(L)'
;MRFLVAALAAVSLTGCLYTDVRMPRAYRSATPADVKAAPADAAVTGRSCMRSLLFLFAWGDAGYAAAARDALKESPDAVLYDVKSDVKLNSYLLGLYSQSCTIVTGRAGRP
;
A
#
# COMPACT_ATOMS: atom_id res chain seq x y z
N MET A 1 -33.26 6.89 -23.61
CA MET A 1 -32.49 7.39 -22.44
C MET A 1 -32.71 6.58 -21.15
N ARG A 2 -33.94 6.38 -20.66
CA ARG A 2 -34.21 5.62 -19.42
C ARG A 2 -33.61 4.20 -19.38
N PHE A 3 -33.75 3.44 -20.46
CA PHE A 3 -33.19 2.08 -20.56
C PHE A 3 -31.65 2.06 -20.58
N LEU A 4 -31.01 3.09 -21.15
CA LEU A 4 -29.55 3.21 -21.20
C LEU A 4 -28.98 3.50 -19.81
N VAL A 5 -29.67 4.36 -19.04
CA VAL A 5 -29.30 4.68 -17.65
C VAL A 5 -29.49 3.46 -16.74
N ALA A 6 -30.58 2.71 -16.91
CA ALA A 6 -30.81 1.48 -16.16
C ALA A 6 -29.77 0.39 -16.48
N ALA A 7 -29.38 0.26 -17.75
CA ALA A 7 -28.32 -0.67 -18.17
C ALA A 7 -26.95 -0.28 -17.61
N LEU A 8 -26.58 1.01 -17.64
CA LEU A 8 -25.33 1.48 -17.03
C LEU A 8 -25.29 1.22 -15.52
N ALA A 9 -26.40 1.47 -14.82
CA ALA A 9 -26.52 1.22 -13.39
C ALA A 9 -26.38 -0.28 -13.06
N ALA A 10 -27.00 -1.15 -13.87
CA ALA A 10 -26.86 -2.60 -13.73
C ALA A 10 -25.42 -3.07 -13.97
N VAL A 11 -24.73 -2.56 -14.99
CA VAL A 11 -23.32 -2.90 -15.25
C VAL A 11 -22.42 -2.46 -14.10
N SER A 12 -22.65 -1.28 -13.53
CA SER A 12 -21.91 -0.82 -12.34
C SER A 12 -22.14 -1.68 -11.09
N LEU A 13 -23.24 -2.44 -11.05
CA LEU A 13 -23.54 -3.39 -9.97
C LEU A 13 -22.97 -4.79 -10.22
N THR A 14 -22.48 -5.10 -11.43
CA THR A 14 -22.01 -6.45 -11.82
C THR A 14 -20.51 -6.72 -11.63
N GLY A 15 -19.71 -5.74 -11.19
CA GLY A 15 -18.31 -5.95 -10.78
C GLY A 15 -17.31 -4.90 -11.27
N CYS A 16 -16.01 -5.19 -11.09
CA CYS A 16 -14.93 -4.34 -11.59
C CYS A 16 -14.73 -4.51 -13.10
N LEU A 17 -14.75 -3.40 -13.85
CA LEU A 17 -14.38 -3.34 -15.26
C LEU A 17 -12.87 -3.50 -15.46
N TYR A 18 -12.07 -3.04 -14.50
CA TYR A 18 -10.61 -3.14 -14.56
C TYR A 18 -10.03 -3.32 -13.17
N THR A 19 -9.06 -4.23 -13.06
CA THR A 19 -8.28 -4.42 -11.84
C THR A 19 -6.82 -4.73 -12.15
N ASP A 20 -5.92 -3.93 -11.60
CA ASP A 20 -4.48 -4.23 -11.52
C ASP A 20 -3.97 -3.78 -10.15
N VAL A 21 -4.17 -4.65 -9.15
CA VAL A 21 -3.79 -4.39 -7.76
C VAL A 21 -2.72 -5.38 -7.33
N ARG A 22 -1.60 -4.85 -6.83
CA ARG A 22 -0.55 -5.65 -6.17
C ARG A 22 -0.64 -5.44 -4.66
N MET A 23 -0.81 -6.53 -3.91
CA MET A 23 -0.84 -6.45 -2.44
C MET A 23 -0.17 -7.67 -1.76
N PRO A 24 1.08 -8.01 -2.11
CA PRO A 24 1.80 -9.07 -1.40
C PRO A 24 1.94 -8.71 0.09
N ARG A 25 1.47 -9.62 0.94
CA ARG A 25 1.49 -9.47 2.41
C ARG A 25 2.68 -10.14 3.09
N ALA A 26 3.49 -10.88 2.33
CA ALA A 26 4.72 -11.45 2.84
C ALA A 26 5.79 -10.35 2.96
N TYR A 27 6.21 -10.06 4.18
CA TYR A 27 7.39 -9.26 4.48
C TYR A 27 8.10 -9.85 5.69
N ARG A 28 9.42 -10.04 5.59
CA ARG A 28 10.25 -10.45 6.71
C ARG A 28 11.20 -9.30 7.03
N SER A 29 11.06 -8.72 8.21
CA SER A 29 12.01 -7.73 8.71
C SER A 29 13.35 -8.40 9.02
N ALA A 30 14.44 -7.68 8.80
CA ALA A 30 15.72 -8.06 9.37
C ALA A 30 15.67 -7.96 10.91
N THR A 31 16.48 -8.76 11.58
CA THR A 31 16.70 -8.64 13.03
C THR A 31 17.77 -7.59 13.31
N PRO A 32 17.82 -7.02 14.53
CA PRO A 32 18.89 -6.10 14.91
C PRO A 32 20.32 -6.66 14.72
N ALA A 33 20.48 -7.99 14.82
CA ALA A 33 21.76 -8.65 14.59
C ALA A 33 22.17 -8.69 13.11
N ASP A 34 21.20 -8.80 12.19
CA ASP A 34 21.43 -8.85 10.73
C ASP A 34 21.94 -7.51 10.17
N VAL A 35 21.73 -6.41 10.90
CA VAL A 35 22.00 -5.03 10.45
C VAL A 35 22.91 -4.25 11.39
N LYS A 36 23.65 -4.94 12.27
CA LYS A 36 24.53 -4.34 13.28
C LYS A 36 23.90 -3.10 13.94
N ALA A 37 22.65 -3.26 14.39
CA ALA A 37 21.78 -2.14 14.75
C ALA A 37 22.45 -1.18 15.73
N ALA A 38 22.40 0.11 15.41
CA ALA A 38 22.91 1.17 16.27
C ALA A 38 21.75 2.01 16.82
N PRO A 39 21.86 2.56 18.04
CA PRO A 39 20.86 3.49 18.57
C PRO A 39 20.63 4.73 17.69
N ALA A 40 21.63 5.10 16.88
CA ALA A 40 21.61 6.22 15.96
C ALA A 40 20.91 5.93 14.62
N ASP A 41 20.48 4.68 14.37
CA ASP A 41 19.79 4.31 13.13
C ASP A 41 18.49 5.10 12.99
N ALA A 42 18.32 5.73 11.84
CA ALA A 42 17.22 6.64 11.57
C ALA A 42 15.88 5.88 11.52
N ALA A 43 14.85 6.46 12.16
CA ALA A 43 13.49 6.00 11.99
C ALA A 43 12.98 6.45 10.61
N VAL A 44 12.53 5.49 9.81
CA VAL A 44 12.01 5.73 8.46
C VAL A 44 10.59 5.22 8.33
N THR A 45 9.81 5.90 7.50
CA THR A 45 8.40 5.57 7.25
C THR A 45 8.16 5.58 5.76
N GLY A 46 7.50 4.54 5.26
CA GLY A 46 7.11 4.44 3.86
C GLY A 46 5.67 4.03 3.71
N ARG A 47 5.09 4.35 2.56
CA ARG A 47 3.71 4.08 2.24
C ARG A 47 3.53 3.66 0.79
N SER A 48 2.67 2.68 0.57
CA SER A 48 2.20 2.31 -0.76
C SER A 48 0.69 2.12 -0.76
N CYS A 49 0.02 2.59 -1.80
CA CYS A 49 -1.43 2.60 -1.86
C CYS A 49 -1.99 1.99 -3.13
N MET A 50 -3.06 1.23 -2.97
CA MET A 50 -4.03 0.97 -4.01
C MET A 50 -5.19 1.97 -3.91
N ARG A 51 -5.90 2.17 -5.00
CA ARG A 51 -7.09 3.02 -5.05
C ARG A 51 -8.15 2.38 -5.92
N SER A 52 -9.41 2.68 -5.60
CA SER A 52 -10.55 2.29 -6.41
C SER A 52 -11.42 3.48 -6.74
N LEU A 53 -12.10 3.40 -7.89
CA LEU A 53 -12.95 4.44 -8.42
C LEU A 53 -14.26 3.83 -8.96
N LEU A 54 -15.37 4.40 -8.52
CA LEU A 54 -16.76 4.09 -8.85
C LEU A 54 -17.13 2.61 -8.67
N PHE A 55 -16.39 1.87 -7.83
CA PHE A 55 -16.47 0.41 -7.72
C PHE A 55 -16.12 -0.37 -9.01
N LEU A 56 -15.74 0.34 -10.07
CA LEU A 56 -15.51 -0.21 -11.41
C LEU A 56 -14.03 -0.40 -11.71
N PHE A 57 -13.17 0.48 -11.17
CA PHE A 57 -11.74 0.47 -11.44
C PHE A 57 -10.97 0.31 -10.14
N ALA A 58 -9.99 -0.58 -10.12
CA ALA A 58 -9.05 -0.70 -9.01
C ALA A 58 -7.61 -0.79 -9.55
N TRP A 59 -6.70 0.00 -8.98
CA TRP A 59 -5.30 -0.03 -9.40
C TRP A 59 -4.34 0.39 -8.30
N GLY A 60 -3.09 -0.04 -8.44
CA GLY A 60 -1.96 0.40 -7.63
C GLY A 60 -1.29 -0.73 -6.86
N ASP A 61 -0.42 -0.36 -5.95
CA ASP A 61 0.37 -1.29 -5.14
C ASP A 61 0.18 -0.92 -3.67
N ALA A 62 -0.37 -1.83 -2.88
CA ALA A 62 -0.48 -1.73 -1.43
C ALA A 62 0.34 -2.83 -0.75
N GLY A 63 1.33 -3.40 -1.44
CA GLY A 63 2.24 -4.41 -0.93
C GLY A 63 3.23 -3.84 0.08
N TYR A 64 3.63 -4.68 1.04
CA TYR A 64 4.66 -4.30 2.02
C TYR A 64 6.01 -4.00 1.35
N ALA A 65 6.38 -4.75 0.31
CA ALA A 65 7.62 -4.51 -0.42
C ALA A 65 7.66 -3.12 -1.04
N ALA A 66 6.55 -2.64 -1.59
CA ALA A 66 6.46 -1.30 -2.16
C ALA A 66 6.52 -0.21 -1.07
N ALA A 67 5.86 -0.43 0.07
CA ALA A 67 5.93 0.47 1.21
C ALA A 67 7.34 0.51 1.83
N ALA A 68 8.03 -0.63 1.90
CA ALA A 68 9.41 -0.71 2.40
C ALA A 68 10.40 -0.03 1.45
N ARG A 69 10.25 -0.21 0.13
CA ARG A 69 11.02 0.55 -0.87
C ARG A 69 10.79 2.05 -0.72
N ASP A 70 9.54 2.47 -0.48
CA ASP A 70 9.19 3.87 -0.23
C ASP A 70 9.90 4.41 1.01
N ALA A 71 9.96 3.63 2.10
CA ALA A 71 10.63 4.00 3.35
C ALA A 71 12.16 4.19 3.17
N LEU A 72 12.77 3.41 2.27
CA LEU A 72 14.21 3.38 2.04
C LEU A 72 14.65 4.20 0.82
N LYS A 73 13.79 5.02 0.23
CA LYS A 73 14.11 5.83 -0.97
C LYS A 73 15.35 6.70 -0.80
N GLU A 74 15.58 7.22 0.39
CA GLU A 74 16.72 8.09 0.71
C GLU A 74 17.95 7.28 1.18
N SER A 75 17.83 5.96 1.31
CA SER A 75 18.90 5.07 1.80
C SER A 75 18.80 3.70 1.12
N PRO A 76 19.16 3.59 -0.17
CA PRO A 76 18.97 2.37 -0.96
C PRO A 76 19.81 1.18 -0.47
N ASP A 77 20.93 1.45 0.20
CA ASP A 77 21.82 0.41 0.76
C ASP A 77 21.44 -0.02 2.19
N ALA A 78 20.41 0.59 2.77
CA ALA A 78 19.95 0.27 4.12
C ALA A 78 18.87 -0.83 4.09
N VAL A 79 18.79 -1.57 5.20
CA VAL A 79 17.81 -2.63 5.42
C VAL A 79 16.89 -2.21 6.55
N LEU A 80 15.59 -2.37 6.34
CA LEU A 80 14.58 -2.01 7.31
C LEU A 80 14.44 -3.11 8.38
N TYR A 81 14.63 -2.75 9.64
CA TYR A 81 14.49 -3.62 10.81
C TYR A 81 13.54 -3.01 11.85
N ASP A 82 13.11 -3.83 12.82
CA ASP A 82 12.10 -3.44 13.84
C ASP A 82 10.84 -2.85 13.20
N VAL A 83 10.30 -3.59 12.22
CA VAL A 83 9.26 -3.07 11.32
C VAL A 83 7.87 -3.24 11.93
N LYS A 84 7.15 -2.14 12.02
CA LYS A 84 5.72 -2.09 12.32
C LYS A 84 4.96 -1.76 11.06
N SER A 85 3.81 -2.39 10.89
CA SER A 85 3.02 -2.30 9.68
C SER A 85 1.58 -1.95 10.01
N ASP A 86 1.05 -0.94 9.35
CA ASP A 86 -0.32 -0.47 9.50
C ASP A 86 -1.01 -0.39 8.14
N VAL A 87 -2.35 -0.39 8.17
CA VAL A 87 -3.17 -0.17 6.98
C VAL A 87 -4.13 0.98 7.26
N LYS A 88 -4.10 1.99 6.40
CA LYS A 88 -5.05 3.12 6.43
C LYS A 88 -5.99 3.05 5.23
N LEU A 89 -7.29 2.97 5.51
CA LEU A 89 -8.34 3.01 4.50
C LEU A 89 -9.09 4.33 4.58
N ASN A 90 -9.08 5.08 3.48
CA ASN A 90 -9.89 6.28 3.33
C ASN A 90 -10.99 5.99 2.30
N SER A 91 -12.24 6.29 2.66
CA SER A 91 -13.39 6.14 1.78
C SER A 91 -14.07 7.49 1.61
N TYR A 92 -14.26 7.90 0.36
CA TYR A 92 -14.85 9.18 -0.02
C TYR A 92 -16.13 8.93 -0.81
N LEU A 93 -17.14 9.78 -0.57
CA LEU A 93 -18.42 9.76 -1.28
C LEU A 93 -19.03 8.35 -1.30
N LEU A 94 -19.29 7.79 -0.11
CA LEU A 94 -19.86 6.44 0.06
C LEU A 94 -19.04 5.33 -0.62
N GLY A 95 -17.74 5.51 -0.83
CA GLY A 95 -16.85 4.53 -1.45
C GLY A 95 -16.70 4.68 -2.97
N LEU A 96 -17.33 5.67 -3.59
CA LEU A 96 -17.11 6.00 -5.01
C LEU A 96 -15.65 6.32 -5.30
N TYR A 97 -14.89 6.81 -4.33
CA TYR A 97 -13.44 6.80 -4.39
C TYR A 97 -12.91 6.25 -3.06
N SER A 98 -12.07 5.22 -3.14
CA SER A 98 -11.43 4.69 -1.94
C SER A 98 -9.93 4.53 -2.16
N GLN A 99 -9.17 4.66 -1.07
CA GLN A 99 -7.73 4.48 -1.07
C GLN A 99 -7.35 3.63 0.13
N SER A 100 -6.60 2.55 -0.12
CA SER A 100 -6.06 1.68 0.92
C SER A 100 -4.54 1.73 0.85
N CYS A 101 -3.92 2.21 1.92
CA CYS A 101 -2.49 2.40 2.00
C CYS A 101 -1.89 1.49 3.07
N THR A 102 -0.90 0.70 2.67
CA THR A 102 0.00 0.02 3.61
C THR A 102 1.08 1.00 4.02
N ILE A 103 1.24 1.18 5.33
CA ILE A 103 2.25 2.04 5.94
C ILE A 103 3.21 1.12 6.68
N VAL A 104 4.52 1.29 6.43
CA VAL A 104 5.56 0.60 7.20
C VAL A 104 6.41 1.63 7.89
N THR A 105 6.66 1.39 9.18
CA THR A 105 7.54 2.19 10.01
C THR A 105 8.61 1.27 10.58
N GLY A 106 9.84 1.74 10.67
CA GLY A 106 10.93 0.94 11.20
C GLY A 106 12.20 1.77 11.30
N ARG A 107 13.33 1.09 11.46
CA ARG A 107 14.65 1.71 11.47
C ARG A 107 15.47 1.23 10.27
N ALA A 108 16.28 2.12 9.73
CA ALA A 108 17.18 1.81 8.61
C ALA A 108 18.58 1.48 9.17
N GLY A 109 18.96 0.20 9.13
CA GLY A 109 20.29 -0.28 9.54
C GLY A 109 21.11 -0.76 8.34
N ARG A 110 22.41 -1.00 8.53
CA ARG A 110 23.29 -1.53 7.47
C ARG A 110 23.96 -2.83 7.93
N PRO A 111 24.03 -3.86 7.08
CA PRO A 111 24.59 -5.17 7.44
C PRO A 111 26.06 -5.15 7.89
#